data_AF-A0AAD9IWL3-F1
#
_entry.id   AF-A0AAD9IWL3-F1
#
_cell.length_a   1.000
_cell.length_b   1.000
_cell.length_c   1.000
_cell.angle_alpha   90.00
_cell.angle_beta   90.00
_cell.angle_gamma   90.00
#
_symmetry.space_group_name_H-M   'P 1'
#
loop_
_entity.id
_entity.type
_entity.pdbx_description
1 polymer ?
#
loop_
_entity_poly.entity_id
_entity_poly.type
_entity_poly.pdbx_seq_one_letter_code
_entity_poly.pdbx_strand_id
1 'polypeptide(L)'
;MYRTIRSPLKLLFYLAILFVIFMLYAIVVRFEVEYISANDERLHGHHLPNDDEVRFAKSETSNGISTQIPKYNISTFPTNETLLEITHFRKHVQLNKANVNQFVFVTAANVVYFPVVTKAIATVQKYFSGTKIIFYDLNQKETENQIKTLCDVEYRIFPFSKYPGYVTNLHAYAWKPLIIMEVLQEYPGLMWFDSSVRFLSNDTRHIFAKVISTDGVLLFNYAGHNTFSVTHPNMFKYLSSDMQKLQEILQYEANIMMFYRTKSIADDILKWWFMCALVEDCFAPTKSYSCKHGFQNSPTKYAGCHRFDQSAINILLANKFNYNYTIYAKHFDNFEQIHRYSTDGESPRSC
;
A
#
# COMPACT_ATOMS: atom_id res chain seq x y z
N MET A 1 -55.25 -27.30 -0.48
CA MET A 1 -54.55 -26.31 0.36
C MET A 1 -53.43 -25.71 -0.48
N TYR A 2 -53.31 -24.38 -0.52
CA TYR A 2 -52.37 -23.53 -1.29
C TYR A 2 -52.54 -23.44 -2.83
N ARG A 3 -53.35 -22.46 -3.27
CA ARG A 3 -53.15 -21.75 -4.53
C ARG A 3 -52.76 -20.30 -4.18
N THR A 4 -51.46 -20.00 -4.21
CA THR A 4 -50.95 -18.64 -4.04
C THR A 4 -51.03 -17.93 -5.39
N ILE A 5 -52.14 -17.24 -5.64
CA ILE A 5 -52.24 -16.29 -6.75
C ILE A 5 -51.37 -15.09 -6.36
N ARG A 6 -50.14 -15.01 -6.88
CA ARG A 6 -49.35 -13.78 -6.86
C ARG A 6 -50.13 -12.77 -7.71
N SER A 7 -50.74 -11.77 -7.07
CA SER A 7 -51.43 -10.73 -7.82
C SER A 7 -50.39 -9.99 -8.68
N PRO A 8 -50.63 -9.84 -10.00
CA PRO A 8 -49.70 -9.17 -10.91
C PRO A 8 -49.43 -7.71 -10.46
N LEU A 9 -50.37 -7.11 -9.73
CA LEU A 9 -50.24 -5.79 -9.12
C LEU A 9 -49.12 -5.70 -8.07
N LYS A 10 -48.91 -6.76 -7.26
CA LYS A 10 -47.82 -6.77 -6.27
C LYS A 10 -46.45 -6.86 -6.94
N LEU A 11 -46.33 -7.64 -8.00
CA LEU A 11 -45.07 -7.75 -8.76
C LEU A 11 -44.71 -6.42 -9.43
N LEU A 12 -45.68 -5.74 -10.04
CA LEU A 12 -45.51 -4.41 -10.62
C LEU A 12 -45.09 -3.38 -9.57
N PHE A 13 -45.67 -3.44 -8.37
CA PHE A 13 -45.30 -2.56 -7.26
C PHE A 13 -43.83 -2.78 -6.81
N TYR A 14 -43.39 -4.03 -6.68
CA TYR A 14 -41.99 -4.33 -6.35
C TYR A 14 -41.00 -3.90 -7.45
N LEU A 15 -41.35 -4.09 -8.72
CA LEU A 15 -40.53 -3.65 -9.84
C LEU A 15 -40.42 -2.12 -9.90
N ALA A 16 -41.50 -1.40 -9.60
CA ALA A 16 -41.48 0.06 -9.51
C ALA A 16 -40.57 0.55 -8.37
N ILE A 17 -40.60 -0.09 -7.20
CA ILE A 17 -39.70 0.23 -6.09
C ILE A 17 -38.23 -0.01 -6.46
N LEU A 18 -37.93 -1.16 -7.07
CA LEU A 18 -36.56 -1.49 -7.50
C LEU A 18 -36.05 -0.49 -8.55
N PHE A 19 -36.92 -0.05 -9.47
CA PHE A 19 -36.57 0.96 -10.46
C PHE A 19 -36.29 2.33 -9.82
N VAL A 20 -37.09 2.75 -8.83
CA VAL A 20 -36.84 4.00 -8.08
C VAL A 20 -35.53 3.92 -7.29
N ILE A 21 -35.24 2.79 -6.63
CA ILE A 21 -33.97 2.59 -5.92
C ILE A 21 -32.79 2.65 -6.90
N PHE A 22 -32.89 2.00 -8.06
CA PHE A 22 -31.86 2.05 -9.09
C PHE A 22 -31.64 3.47 -9.62
N MET A 23 -32.70 4.23 -9.87
CA MET A 23 -32.60 5.63 -10.31
C MET A 23 -31.96 6.51 -9.24
N LEU A 24 -32.33 6.35 -7.96
CA LEU A 24 -31.70 7.07 -6.85
C LEU A 24 -30.22 6.71 -6.70
N TYR A 25 -29.87 5.43 -6.84
CA TYR A 25 -28.48 4.98 -6.83
C TYR A 25 -27.68 5.57 -8.00
N ALA A 26 -28.23 5.54 -9.22
CA ALA A 26 -27.60 6.13 -10.39
C ALA A 26 -27.41 7.65 -10.25
N ILE A 27 -28.36 8.35 -9.62
CA ILE A 27 -28.25 9.78 -9.30
C ILE A 27 -27.13 10.02 -8.29
N VAL A 28 -27.05 9.25 -7.20
CA VAL A 28 -25.98 9.37 -6.19
C VAL A 28 -24.60 9.13 -6.81
N VAL A 29 -24.45 8.07 -7.62
CA VAL A 29 -23.19 7.78 -8.33
C VAL A 29 -22.83 8.90 -9.29
N ARG A 30 -23.80 9.47 -10.01
CA ARG A 30 -23.56 10.60 -10.91
C ARG A 30 -23.14 11.87 -10.15
N PHE A 31 -23.78 12.16 -9.01
CA PHE A 31 -23.39 13.28 -8.15
C PHE A 31 -22.00 13.08 -7.55
N GLU A 32 -21.60 11.85 -7.18
CA GLU A 32 -20.23 11.59 -6.73
C GLU A 32 -19.21 11.79 -7.86
N VAL A 33 -19.50 11.34 -9.08
CA VAL A 33 -18.61 11.55 -10.25
C VAL A 33 -18.50 13.04 -10.60
N GLU A 34 -19.61 13.78 -10.59
CA GLU A 34 -19.60 15.23 -10.83
C GLU A 34 -18.94 16.01 -9.67
N TYR A 35 -19.08 15.56 -8.42
CA TYR A 35 -18.39 16.12 -7.25
C TYR A 35 -16.87 15.86 -7.28
N ILE A 36 -16.45 14.68 -7.72
CA ILE A 36 -15.04 14.34 -7.97
C ILE A 36 -14.47 15.26 -9.06
N SER A 37 -15.20 15.44 -10.17
CA SER A 37 -14.81 16.33 -11.28
C SER A 37 -14.73 17.80 -10.85
N ALA A 38 -15.71 18.30 -10.08
CA ALA A 38 -15.75 19.69 -9.64
C ALA A 38 -14.71 20.03 -8.55
N ASN A 39 -14.27 19.04 -7.75
CA ASN A 39 -13.15 19.23 -6.82
C ASN A 39 -11.79 19.22 -7.53
N ASP A 40 -11.67 18.59 -8.70
CA ASP A 40 -10.46 18.61 -9.54
C ASP A 40 -10.14 20.05 -10.01
N GLU A 41 -11.16 20.82 -10.44
CA GLU A 41 -10.99 22.21 -10.85
C GLU A 41 -10.66 23.18 -9.69
N ARG A 42 -11.16 22.92 -8.47
CA ARG A 42 -10.87 23.77 -7.29
C ARG A 42 -9.50 23.51 -6.65
N LEU A 43 -8.88 22.35 -6.91
CA LEU A 43 -7.56 21.98 -6.40
C LEU A 43 -6.40 22.72 -7.08
N HIS A 44 -6.66 23.44 -8.19
CA HIS A 44 -5.68 24.32 -8.85
C HIS A 44 -5.30 25.57 -8.04
N GLY A 45 -5.94 25.83 -6.89
CA GLY A 45 -5.73 27.03 -6.08
C GLY A 45 -4.62 26.96 -5.02
N HIS A 46 -3.97 25.81 -4.81
CA HIS A 46 -2.86 25.71 -3.85
C HIS A 46 -1.53 26.04 -4.51
N HIS A 47 -0.81 27.03 -3.97
CA HIS A 47 0.55 27.40 -4.38
C HIS A 47 1.44 26.15 -4.41
N LEU A 48 1.82 25.75 -5.63
CA LEU A 48 2.89 24.80 -5.85
C LEU A 48 4.21 25.45 -5.37
N PRO A 49 5.12 24.70 -4.74
CA PRO A 49 6.48 25.18 -4.50
C PRO A 49 7.06 25.70 -5.82
N ASN A 50 7.55 26.94 -5.85
CA ASN A 50 8.23 27.48 -7.03
C ASN A 50 9.46 26.63 -7.36
N ASP A 51 9.85 26.57 -8.64
CA ASP A 51 11.03 25.81 -9.11
C ASP A 51 12.33 26.17 -8.35
N ASP A 52 12.36 27.32 -7.68
CA ASP A 52 13.46 27.77 -6.83
C ASP A 52 13.50 27.13 -5.43
N GLU A 53 12.37 26.67 -4.87
CA GLU A 53 12.34 25.91 -3.59
C GLU A 53 12.87 24.47 -3.76
N VAL A 54 12.87 23.95 -4.99
CA VAL A 54 13.43 22.63 -5.34
C VAL A 54 14.97 22.67 -5.43
N ARG A 55 15.62 23.84 -5.31
CA ARG A 55 17.10 23.96 -5.29
C ARG A 55 17.75 23.55 -3.97
N PHE A 56 16.99 23.18 -2.94
CA PHE A 56 17.55 22.78 -1.65
C PHE A 56 17.75 21.27 -1.53
N ALA A 57 18.91 20.81 -2.02
CA ALA A 57 19.71 19.70 -1.48
C ALA A 57 21.03 19.54 -2.26
N LYS A 58 21.77 20.63 -2.52
CA LYS A 58 23.22 20.49 -2.73
C LYS A 58 23.87 20.50 -1.35
N SER A 59 23.84 19.36 -0.65
CA SER A 59 24.74 19.20 0.49
C SER A 59 26.16 19.12 -0.06
N GLU A 60 26.98 20.07 0.39
CA GLU A 60 28.43 20.13 0.38
C GLU A 60 29.14 18.86 -0.13
N THR A 61 29.83 19.01 -1.26
CA THR A 61 30.86 18.07 -1.70
C THR A 61 31.98 18.04 -0.66
N SER A 62 32.03 16.98 0.14
CA SER A 62 33.23 16.59 0.88
C SER A 62 33.87 15.39 0.19
N ASN A 63 35.16 15.54 -0.06
CA ASN A 63 36.02 14.61 -0.78
C ASN A 63 35.97 13.18 -0.21
N GLY A 64 35.82 12.19 -1.09
CA GLY A 64 36.51 10.90 -1.00
C GLY A 64 36.44 10.13 0.31
N ILE A 65 35.27 10.00 0.95
CA ILE A 65 35.01 9.05 2.03
C ILE A 65 33.63 8.43 1.78
N SER A 66 33.50 7.12 1.96
CA SER A 66 32.23 6.38 1.89
C SER A 66 31.16 7.07 2.74
N THR A 67 30.28 7.84 2.10
CA THR A 67 29.22 8.59 2.75
C THR A 67 28.07 7.63 3.04
N GLN A 68 28.15 6.94 4.17
CA GLN A 68 26.95 6.36 4.77
C GLN A 68 25.95 7.49 4.95
N ILE A 69 24.82 7.42 4.25
CA ILE A 69 23.71 8.36 4.43
C ILE A 69 23.38 8.38 5.92
N PRO A 70 23.36 9.55 6.57
CA PRO A 70 23.11 9.61 8.00
C PRO A 70 21.82 8.86 8.34
N LYS A 71 21.88 7.96 9.33
CA LYS A 71 20.69 7.26 9.84
C LYS A 71 19.63 8.31 10.20
N TYR A 72 18.39 8.06 9.80
CA TYR A 72 17.26 8.97 9.98
C TYR A 72 17.17 9.47 11.42
N ASN A 73 16.83 10.75 11.59
CA ASN A 73 16.81 11.35 12.92
C ASN A 73 15.47 11.02 13.62
N ILE A 74 15.51 10.22 14.69
CA ILE A 74 14.30 9.87 15.45
C ILE A 74 13.59 11.09 16.05
N SER A 75 14.32 12.17 16.32
CA SER A 75 13.76 13.39 16.91
C SER A 75 12.86 14.18 15.97
N THR A 76 12.82 13.85 14.67
CA THR A 76 11.91 14.49 13.70
C THR A 76 10.52 13.85 13.70
N PHE A 77 10.31 12.76 14.45
CA PHE A 77 9.04 12.06 14.52
C PHE A 77 8.40 12.19 15.91
N PRO A 78 7.06 12.22 16.01
CA PRO A 78 6.35 12.26 17.28
C PRO A 78 6.61 10.97 18.05
N THR A 79 7.24 11.10 19.22
CA THR A 79 7.53 9.98 20.10
C THR A 79 6.53 9.95 21.25
N ASN A 80 5.51 9.11 21.16
CA ASN A 80 4.86 8.56 22.34
C ASN A 80 5.49 7.18 22.61
N GLU A 81 5.77 6.85 23.87
CA GLU A 81 6.37 5.57 24.29
C GLU A 81 5.63 4.38 23.67
N THR A 82 4.30 4.40 23.63
CA THR A 82 3.49 3.33 23.02
C THR A 82 3.77 3.13 21.53
N LEU A 83 4.00 4.22 20.78
CA LEU A 83 4.29 4.14 19.35
C LEU A 83 5.72 3.68 19.10
N LEU A 84 6.66 4.08 19.97
CA LEU A 84 8.04 3.59 19.92
C LEU A 84 8.12 2.10 20.23
N GLU A 85 7.34 1.59 21.17
CA GLU A 85 7.27 0.15 21.45
C GLU A 85 6.88 -0.66 20.22
N ILE A 86 5.94 -0.18 19.41
CA ILE A 86 5.55 -0.83 18.15
C ILE A 86 6.74 -0.91 17.17
N THR A 87 7.67 0.05 17.23
CA THR A 87 8.88 0.02 16.39
C THR A 87 9.94 -0.99 16.82
N HIS A 88 9.78 -1.60 18.00
CA HIS A 88 10.72 -2.56 18.55
C HIS A 88 10.16 -3.98 18.49
N PHE A 89 10.69 -4.79 17.57
CA PHE A 89 10.37 -6.22 17.56
C PHE A 89 11.07 -6.94 18.70
N ARG A 90 10.30 -7.63 19.55
CA ARG A 90 10.85 -8.43 20.67
C ARG A 90 11.67 -9.64 20.21
N LYS A 91 11.39 -10.13 19.00
CA LYS A 91 12.06 -11.27 18.38
C LYS A 91 12.36 -10.92 16.93
N HIS A 92 13.52 -11.36 16.45
CA HIS A 92 13.87 -11.31 15.03
C HIS A 92 13.96 -12.72 14.44
N VAL A 93 13.88 -12.81 13.12
CA VAL A 93 14.04 -14.06 12.38
C VAL A 93 15.40 -14.06 11.67
N GLN A 94 16.08 -15.21 11.65
CA GLN A 94 17.19 -15.45 10.74
C GLN A 94 16.63 -16.13 9.50
N LEU A 95 16.40 -15.37 8.43
CA LEU A 95 15.71 -15.86 7.24
C LEU A 95 16.60 -16.81 6.44
N ASN A 96 16.06 -17.97 6.08
CA ASN A 96 16.74 -18.98 5.28
C ASN A 96 15.73 -19.87 4.54
N LYS A 97 16.23 -20.84 3.75
CA LYS A 97 15.39 -21.74 2.96
C LYS A 97 14.42 -22.59 3.80
N ALA A 98 14.73 -22.86 5.07
CA ALA A 98 13.92 -23.71 5.94
C ALA A 98 12.71 -22.97 6.53
N ASN A 99 12.76 -21.63 6.61
CA ASN A 99 11.70 -20.82 7.21
C ASN A 99 11.12 -19.74 6.28
N VAL A 100 11.60 -19.63 5.03
CA VAL A 100 11.05 -18.68 4.05
C VAL A 100 9.58 -18.97 3.69
N ASN A 101 9.07 -20.18 3.89
CA ASN A 101 7.64 -20.44 3.72
C ASN A 101 6.79 -20.02 4.93
N GLN A 102 7.39 -19.56 6.03
CA GLN A 102 6.68 -19.10 7.22
C GLN A 102 6.29 -17.63 7.02
N PHE A 103 5.17 -17.39 6.34
CA PHE A 103 4.58 -16.07 6.22
C PHE A 103 3.05 -16.16 6.14
N VAL A 104 2.38 -15.03 6.31
CA VAL A 104 0.93 -14.89 6.10
C VAL A 104 0.63 -13.93 4.97
N PHE A 105 -0.49 -14.13 4.28
CA PHE A 105 -1.00 -13.15 3.32
C PHE A 105 -1.73 -12.03 4.07
N VAL A 106 -1.54 -10.78 3.66
CA VAL A 106 -2.20 -9.63 4.29
C VAL A 106 -2.76 -8.70 3.23
N THR A 107 -4.03 -8.31 3.41
CA THR A 107 -4.71 -7.34 2.55
C THR A 107 -5.61 -6.45 3.41
N ALA A 108 -6.03 -5.32 2.85
CA ALA A 108 -7.03 -4.46 3.47
C ALA A 108 -7.96 -3.86 2.41
N ALA A 109 -9.18 -3.54 2.81
CA ALA A 109 -10.13 -2.82 1.96
C ALA A 109 -11.17 -2.06 2.79
N ASN A 110 -11.72 -1.01 2.21
CA ASN A 110 -13.01 -0.45 2.63
C ASN A 110 -14.15 -1.11 1.83
N VAL A 111 -15.40 -0.73 2.11
CA VAL A 111 -16.57 -1.22 1.38
C VAL A 111 -16.49 -1.01 -0.14
N VAL A 112 -15.90 0.10 -0.61
CA VAL A 112 -15.80 0.41 -2.04
C VAL A 112 -14.95 -0.64 -2.76
N TYR A 113 -13.84 -1.05 -2.15
CA TYR A 113 -12.92 -2.04 -2.72
C TYR A 113 -13.27 -3.49 -2.33
N PHE A 114 -14.34 -3.71 -1.55
CA PHE A 114 -14.73 -5.03 -1.08
C PHE A 114 -15.06 -6.03 -2.21
N PRO A 115 -15.80 -5.66 -3.27
CA PRO A 115 -16.01 -6.56 -4.40
C PRO A 115 -14.71 -6.96 -5.11
N VAL A 116 -13.71 -6.09 -5.10
CA VAL A 116 -12.42 -6.32 -5.78
C VAL A 116 -11.49 -7.17 -4.90
N VAL A 117 -11.43 -6.92 -3.59
CA VAL A 117 -10.57 -7.66 -2.67
C VAL A 117 -11.01 -9.11 -2.48
N THR A 118 -12.31 -9.39 -2.55
CA THR A 118 -12.82 -10.77 -2.47
C THR A 118 -12.32 -11.65 -3.62
N LYS A 119 -12.13 -11.06 -4.81
CA LYS A 119 -11.50 -11.73 -5.96
C LYS A 119 -10.00 -11.93 -5.76
N ALA A 120 -9.31 -10.99 -5.12
CA ALA A 120 -7.91 -11.18 -4.72
C ALA A 120 -7.77 -12.36 -3.73
N ILE A 121 -8.60 -12.37 -2.68
CA ILE A 121 -8.66 -13.46 -1.68
C ILE A 121 -8.93 -14.81 -2.36
N ALA A 122 -9.87 -14.85 -3.31
CA ALA A 122 -10.17 -16.08 -4.06
C ALA A 122 -8.94 -16.64 -4.79
N THR A 123 -8.13 -15.76 -5.40
CA THR A 123 -6.89 -16.21 -6.07
C THR A 123 -5.84 -16.73 -5.08
N VAL A 124 -5.72 -16.13 -3.88
CA VAL A 124 -4.85 -16.67 -2.83
C VAL A 124 -5.34 -18.05 -2.40
N GLN A 125 -6.63 -18.21 -2.11
CA GLN A 125 -7.20 -19.50 -1.70
C GLN A 125 -7.04 -20.60 -2.77
N LYS A 126 -7.05 -20.21 -4.06
CA LYS A 126 -6.86 -21.11 -5.21
C LYS A 126 -5.41 -21.60 -5.33
N TYR A 127 -4.44 -20.70 -5.29
CA TYR A 127 -3.03 -21.05 -5.56
C TYR A 127 -2.25 -21.43 -4.28
N PHE A 128 -2.64 -20.87 -3.13
CA PHE A 128 -1.99 -21.05 -1.82
C PHE A 128 -2.95 -21.66 -0.79
N SER A 129 -3.65 -22.74 -1.17
CA SER A 129 -4.66 -23.39 -0.32
C SER A 129 -4.12 -23.75 1.07
N GLY A 130 -4.90 -23.45 2.12
CA GLY A 130 -4.52 -23.70 3.52
C GLY A 130 -3.57 -22.65 4.12
N THR A 131 -3.25 -21.58 3.39
CA THR A 131 -2.44 -20.46 3.92
C THR A 131 -3.34 -19.41 4.54
N LYS A 132 -2.99 -18.93 5.74
CA LYS A 132 -3.71 -17.86 6.43
C LYS A 132 -3.65 -16.54 5.64
N ILE A 133 -4.81 -15.89 5.55
CA ILE A 133 -5.00 -14.55 5.02
C ILE A 133 -5.50 -13.66 6.16
N ILE A 134 -4.85 -12.54 6.42
CA ILE A 134 -5.33 -11.53 7.37
C ILE A 134 -5.95 -10.39 6.55
N PHE A 135 -7.24 -10.16 6.75
CA PHE A 135 -7.99 -9.08 6.14
C PHE A 135 -8.21 -7.97 7.14
N TYR A 136 -7.76 -6.76 6.83
CA TYR A 136 -8.09 -5.55 7.60
C TYR A 136 -9.23 -4.76 6.95
N ASP A 137 -10.27 -4.51 7.74
CA ASP A 137 -11.38 -3.63 7.39
C ASP A 137 -11.01 -2.16 7.66
N LEU A 138 -11.12 -1.34 6.61
CA LEU A 138 -10.80 0.09 6.62
C LEU A 138 -12.04 1.01 6.73
N ASN A 139 -13.27 0.50 6.80
CA ASN A 139 -14.47 1.33 6.99
C ASN A 139 -15.55 0.76 7.94
N GLN A 140 -15.17 -0.08 8.90
CA GLN A 140 -15.97 -0.40 10.09
C GLN A 140 -17.19 -1.31 9.84
N LYS A 141 -16.92 -2.62 9.66
CA LYS A 141 -17.84 -3.74 9.92
C LYS A 141 -18.89 -4.05 8.86
N GLU A 142 -19.07 -3.21 7.84
CA GLU A 142 -20.03 -3.47 6.75
C GLU A 142 -19.78 -4.81 6.05
N THR A 143 -18.52 -5.23 6.01
CA THR A 143 -18.06 -6.45 5.32
C THR A 143 -17.81 -7.63 6.26
N GLU A 144 -17.96 -7.42 7.58
CA GLU A 144 -17.58 -8.36 8.63
C GLU A 144 -18.25 -9.73 8.46
N ASN A 145 -19.58 -9.73 8.30
CA ASN A 145 -20.37 -10.96 8.21
C ASN A 145 -20.02 -11.80 6.96
N GLN A 146 -19.51 -11.17 5.90
CA GLN A 146 -19.11 -11.89 4.70
C GLN A 146 -17.68 -12.40 4.83
N ILE A 147 -16.73 -11.56 5.23
CA ILE A 147 -15.32 -11.95 5.39
C ILE A 147 -15.16 -13.08 6.40
N LYS A 148 -15.86 -13.03 7.54
CA LYS A 148 -15.76 -14.06 8.58
C LYS A 148 -16.22 -15.46 8.14
N THR A 149 -16.96 -15.55 7.03
CA THR A 149 -17.35 -16.85 6.46
C THR A 149 -16.30 -17.42 5.52
N LEU A 150 -15.27 -16.67 5.14
CA LEU A 150 -14.30 -17.11 4.14
C LEU A 150 -13.25 -18.05 4.75
N CYS A 151 -12.93 -19.13 4.02
CA CYS A 151 -11.89 -20.09 4.43
C CYS A 151 -10.55 -19.39 4.60
N ASP A 152 -9.82 -19.77 5.65
CA ASP A 152 -8.45 -19.33 5.89
C ASP A 152 -8.30 -17.81 6.10
N VAL A 153 -9.40 -17.05 6.25
CA VAL A 153 -9.39 -15.59 6.43
C VAL A 153 -9.63 -15.20 7.89
N GLU A 154 -8.71 -14.42 8.44
CA GLU A 154 -8.84 -13.75 9.74
C GLU A 154 -9.28 -12.29 9.53
N TYR A 155 -10.46 -11.94 10.05
CA TYR A 155 -10.99 -10.58 9.99
C TYR A 155 -10.46 -9.71 11.14
N ARG A 156 -9.88 -8.55 10.80
CA ARG A 156 -9.43 -7.54 11.76
C ARG A 156 -9.99 -6.16 11.39
N ILE A 157 -10.27 -5.33 12.39
CA ILE A 157 -10.66 -3.93 12.19
C ILE A 157 -9.43 -3.07 12.40
N PHE A 158 -9.14 -2.16 11.46
CA PHE A 158 -8.04 -1.22 11.64
C PHE A 158 -8.40 -0.15 12.68
N PRO A 159 -7.63 0.00 13.78
CA PRO A 159 -8.00 0.88 14.88
C PRO A 159 -7.56 2.34 14.62
N PHE A 160 -8.22 3.05 13.71
CA PHE A 160 -7.87 4.44 13.34
C PHE A 160 -7.71 5.38 14.54
N SER A 161 -8.49 5.19 15.60
CA SER A 161 -8.43 6.01 16.82
C SER A 161 -7.10 5.93 17.58
N LYS A 162 -6.25 4.94 17.29
CA LYS A 162 -4.90 4.82 17.89
C LYS A 162 -3.84 5.68 17.18
N TYR A 163 -4.15 6.23 16.02
CA TYR A 163 -3.19 6.87 15.12
C TYR A 163 -3.57 8.34 14.84
N PRO A 164 -2.63 9.15 14.32
CA PRO A 164 -2.91 10.54 13.96
C PRO A 164 -4.12 10.68 13.03
N GLY A 165 -4.90 11.75 13.19
CA GLY A 165 -6.17 11.92 12.48
C GLY A 165 -6.08 11.80 10.96
N TYR A 166 -4.97 12.24 10.35
CA TYR A 166 -4.78 12.16 8.90
C TYR A 166 -4.72 10.73 8.36
N VAL A 167 -4.41 9.72 9.19
CA VAL A 167 -4.40 8.30 8.79
C VAL A 167 -5.78 7.83 8.33
N THR A 168 -6.86 8.51 8.77
CA THR A 168 -8.22 8.25 8.28
C THR A 168 -8.42 8.59 6.80
N ASN A 169 -7.54 9.41 6.21
CA ASN A 169 -7.50 9.63 4.77
C ASN A 169 -6.94 8.39 4.06
N LEU A 170 -7.82 7.51 3.59
CA LEU A 170 -7.43 6.26 2.96
C LEU A 170 -6.57 6.47 1.69
N HIS A 171 -6.69 7.62 1.01
CA HIS A 171 -5.87 7.96 -0.17
C HIS A 171 -4.41 8.23 0.16
N ALA A 172 -4.08 8.50 1.42
CA ALA A 172 -2.70 8.66 1.87
C ALA A 172 -2.00 7.33 2.12
N TYR A 173 -2.72 6.20 2.16
CA TYR A 173 -2.19 4.86 2.41
C TYR A 173 -1.35 4.69 3.69
N ALA A 174 -1.39 5.66 4.61
CA ALA A 174 -0.60 5.64 5.85
C ALA A 174 -0.95 4.47 6.77
N TRP A 175 -2.17 3.93 6.67
CA TRP A 175 -2.61 2.73 7.40
C TRP A 175 -1.83 1.45 7.01
N LYS A 176 -1.28 1.37 5.79
CA LYS A 176 -0.60 0.16 5.29
C LYS A 176 0.66 -0.21 6.06
N PRO A 177 1.67 0.67 6.22
CA PRO A 177 2.84 0.38 7.04
C PRO A 177 2.48 0.08 8.51
N LEU A 178 1.42 0.70 9.04
CA LEU A 178 0.95 0.45 10.41
C LEU A 178 0.45 -0.99 10.56
N ILE A 179 -0.36 -1.47 9.61
CA ILE A 179 -0.80 -2.88 9.55
C ILE A 179 0.37 -3.83 9.39
N ILE A 180 1.28 -3.55 8.45
CA ILE A 180 2.44 -4.41 8.19
C ILE A 180 3.30 -4.55 9.46
N MET A 181 3.52 -3.45 10.17
CA MET A 181 4.27 -3.46 11.44
C MET A 181 3.56 -4.29 12.51
N GLU A 182 2.25 -4.12 12.67
CA GLU A 182 1.43 -4.88 13.63
C GLU A 182 1.49 -6.39 13.34
N VAL A 183 1.25 -6.80 12.10
CA VAL A 183 1.27 -8.22 11.72
C VAL A 183 2.66 -8.83 11.93
N LEU A 184 3.73 -8.10 11.65
CA LEU A 184 5.09 -8.59 11.88
C LEU A 184 5.45 -8.68 13.38
N GLN A 185 4.66 -8.15 14.31
CA GLN A 185 4.87 -8.47 15.73
C GLN A 185 4.45 -9.91 16.05
N GLU A 186 3.53 -10.48 15.26
CA GLU A 186 2.96 -11.81 15.46
C GLU A 186 3.62 -12.86 14.55
N TYR A 187 3.94 -12.51 13.31
CA TYR A 187 4.39 -13.46 12.29
C TYR A 187 5.85 -13.22 11.86
N PRO A 188 6.60 -14.27 11.49
CA PRO A 188 7.98 -14.13 11.01
C PRO A 188 8.10 -13.36 9.69
N GLY A 189 7.09 -13.46 8.82
CA GLY A 189 7.00 -12.69 7.59
C GLY A 189 5.56 -12.55 7.10
N LEU A 190 5.37 -11.69 6.12
CA LEU A 190 4.10 -11.49 5.42
C LEU A 190 4.30 -11.21 3.93
N MET A 191 3.28 -11.54 3.14
CA MET A 191 3.10 -11.03 1.78
C MET A 191 1.89 -10.10 1.77
N TRP A 192 2.17 -8.81 1.63
CA TRP A 192 1.15 -7.79 1.39
C TRP A 192 0.63 -7.91 -0.04
N PHE A 193 -0.67 -7.75 -0.22
CA PHE A 193 -1.28 -7.57 -1.53
C PHE A 193 -2.46 -6.59 -1.43
N ASP A 194 -2.53 -5.63 -2.36
CA ASP A 194 -3.66 -4.72 -2.50
C ASP A 194 -4.87 -5.45 -3.10
N SER A 195 -6.06 -4.88 -2.92
CA SER A 195 -7.32 -5.41 -3.44
C SER A 195 -7.30 -5.71 -4.95
N SER A 196 -6.49 -4.98 -5.72
CA SER A 196 -6.36 -5.13 -7.18
C SER A 196 -5.47 -6.29 -7.62
N VAL A 197 -4.72 -6.94 -6.72
CA VAL A 197 -3.81 -8.03 -7.08
C VAL A 197 -4.60 -9.31 -7.36
N ARG A 198 -4.20 -10.05 -8.40
CA ARG A 198 -4.68 -11.41 -8.68
C ARG A 198 -3.47 -12.33 -8.84
N PHE A 199 -3.39 -13.36 -8.02
CA PHE A 199 -2.36 -14.39 -8.16
C PHE A 199 -2.72 -15.33 -9.32
N LEU A 200 -1.70 -15.78 -10.04
CA LEU A 200 -1.80 -16.63 -11.23
C LEU A 200 -1.06 -17.97 -11.06
N SER A 201 -0.21 -18.07 -10.05
CA SER A 201 0.64 -19.24 -9.79
C SER A 201 1.01 -19.33 -8.31
N ASN A 202 1.47 -20.51 -7.89
CA ASN A 202 2.10 -20.75 -6.59
C ASN A 202 3.61 -21.01 -6.68
N ASP A 203 4.21 -20.81 -7.86
CA ASP A 203 5.66 -20.94 -8.04
C ASP A 203 6.40 -19.79 -7.33
N THR A 204 6.81 -20.07 -6.10
CA THR A 204 7.50 -19.15 -5.22
C THR A 204 9.02 -19.35 -5.20
N ARG A 205 9.57 -20.27 -5.99
CA ARG A 205 10.99 -20.66 -5.90
C ARG A 205 11.93 -19.46 -6.11
N HIS A 206 11.68 -18.68 -7.16
CA HIS A 206 12.49 -17.50 -7.47
C HIS A 206 12.20 -16.33 -6.54
N ILE A 207 10.97 -16.21 -6.04
CA ILE A 207 10.56 -15.20 -5.06
C ILE A 207 11.28 -15.45 -3.74
N PHE A 208 11.26 -16.69 -3.24
CA PHE A 208 11.94 -17.09 -2.01
C PHE A 208 13.46 -16.95 -2.11
N ALA A 209 14.06 -17.35 -3.24
CA ALA A 209 15.49 -17.11 -3.45
C ALA A 209 15.83 -15.61 -3.38
N LYS A 210 14.97 -14.76 -3.95
CA LYS A 210 15.17 -13.31 -3.97
C LYS A 210 14.99 -12.67 -2.60
N VAL A 211 13.90 -12.97 -1.89
CA VAL A 211 13.63 -12.41 -0.55
C VAL A 211 14.64 -12.88 0.50
N ILE A 212 15.21 -14.09 0.37
CA ILE A 212 16.34 -14.53 1.21
C ILE A 212 17.58 -13.68 0.91
N SER A 213 17.88 -13.41 -0.37
CA SER A 213 19.07 -12.64 -0.76
C SER A 213 19.06 -11.18 -0.31
N THR A 214 17.88 -10.64 0.00
CA THR A 214 17.68 -9.26 0.51
C THR A 214 17.53 -9.22 2.02
N ASP A 215 17.70 -10.36 2.69
CA ASP A 215 17.44 -10.54 4.12
C ASP A 215 16.00 -10.19 4.53
N GLY A 216 15.03 -10.40 3.64
CA GLY A 216 13.62 -10.36 4.00
C GLY A 216 12.76 -9.29 3.36
N VAL A 217 13.14 -8.69 2.23
CA VAL A 217 12.27 -7.71 1.55
C VAL A 217 12.22 -7.87 0.03
N LEU A 218 11.04 -7.72 -0.57
CA LEU A 218 10.88 -7.78 -2.02
C LEU A 218 9.70 -6.94 -2.50
N LEU A 219 9.94 -6.10 -3.52
CA LEU A 219 8.92 -5.45 -4.34
C LEU A 219 8.82 -6.14 -5.71
N PHE A 220 7.67 -6.07 -6.37
CA PHE A 220 7.45 -6.84 -7.60
C PHE A 220 7.43 -5.95 -8.85
N ASN A 221 6.52 -4.97 -8.88
CA ASN A 221 6.14 -4.32 -10.14
C ASN A 221 6.77 -2.94 -10.31
N TYR A 222 7.27 -2.65 -11.52
CA TYR A 222 7.72 -1.32 -11.87
C TYR A 222 6.51 -0.38 -11.99
N ALA A 223 6.56 0.79 -11.33
CA ALA A 223 5.46 1.74 -11.30
C ALA A 223 5.34 2.61 -12.56
N GLY A 224 6.25 2.47 -13.53
CA GLY A 224 6.22 3.25 -14.76
C GLY A 224 6.81 4.65 -14.64
N HIS A 225 7.52 4.97 -13.55
CA HIS A 225 8.15 6.27 -13.31
C HIS A 225 9.35 6.21 -12.35
N ASN A 226 10.12 7.30 -12.27
CA ASN A 226 11.29 7.47 -11.41
C ASN A 226 10.89 7.81 -9.95
N THR A 227 11.70 7.40 -8.97
CA THR A 227 11.42 7.64 -7.54
C THR A 227 11.49 9.12 -7.14
N PHE A 228 12.50 9.86 -7.62
CA PHE A 228 12.66 11.29 -7.35
C PHE A 228 11.47 12.11 -7.89
N SER A 229 11.07 11.89 -9.14
CA SER A 229 10.08 12.73 -9.81
C SER A 229 8.71 12.74 -9.14
N VAL A 230 8.33 11.66 -8.46
CA VAL A 230 6.99 11.51 -7.83
C VAL A 230 7.05 11.51 -6.30
N THR A 231 8.16 11.98 -5.74
CA THR A 231 8.32 12.18 -4.29
C THR A 231 8.28 13.67 -3.98
N HIS A 232 7.38 14.08 -3.09
CA HIS A 232 7.30 15.46 -2.66
C HIS A 232 8.54 15.84 -1.83
N PRO A 233 9.18 17.00 -2.05
CA PRO A 233 10.43 17.38 -1.37
C PRO A 233 10.39 17.30 0.16
N ASN A 234 9.25 17.62 0.79
CA ASN A 234 9.09 17.52 2.25
C ASN A 234 9.39 16.12 2.82
N MET A 235 9.14 15.03 2.08
CA MET A 235 9.45 13.68 2.57
C MET A 235 10.95 13.51 2.84
N PHE A 236 11.82 14.17 2.07
CA PHE A 236 13.27 14.08 2.23
C PHE A 236 13.82 14.80 3.47
N LYS A 237 13.02 15.68 4.09
CA LYS A 237 13.34 16.27 5.42
C LYS A 237 13.32 15.20 6.52
N TYR A 238 12.59 14.11 6.31
CA TYR A 238 12.44 13.01 7.24
C TYR A 238 13.22 11.77 6.78
N LEU A 239 13.12 11.45 5.49
CA LEU A 239 13.79 10.32 4.84
C LEU A 239 14.92 10.84 3.93
N SER A 240 16.02 11.28 4.53
CA SER A 240 17.16 11.82 3.78
C SER A 240 17.76 10.77 2.82
N SER A 241 18.17 11.22 1.64
CA SER A 241 18.69 10.37 0.57
C SER A 241 19.57 11.18 -0.39
N ASP A 242 20.45 10.51 -1.13
CA ASP A 242 21.17 11.05 -2.28
C ASP A 242 20.22 11.29 -3.45
N MET A 243 19.86 12.56 -3.67
CA MET A 243 18.94 12.94 -4.73
C MET A 243 19.46 12.56 -6.10
N GLN A 244 20.75 12.73 -6.38
CA GLN A 244 21.31 12.44 -7.72
C GLN A 244 21.13 10.97 -8.05
N LYS A 245 21.38 10.07 -7.09
CA LYS A 245 21.13 8.65 -7.28
C LYS A 245 19.65 8.31 -7.36
N LEU A 246 18.78 9.00 -6.62
CA LEU A 246 17.32 8.82 -6.75
C LEU A 246 16.80 9.20 -8.14
N GLN A 247 17.43 10.19 -8.80
CA GLN A 247 17.11 10.58 -10.17
C GLN A 247 17.45 9.46 -11.18
N GLU A 248 18.29 8.49 -10.82
CA GLU A 248 18.72 7.39 -11.70
C GLU A 248 17.92 6.09 -11.49
N ILE A 249 17.12 5.97 -10.42
CA ILE A 249 16.41 4.72 -10.11
C ILE A 249 14.92 4.75 -10.44
N LEU A 250 14.41 3.59 -10.82
CA LEU A 250 12.98 3.37 -11.02
C LEU A 250 12.23 3.28 -9.68
N GLN A 251 10.96 3.67 -9.67
CA GLN A 251 10.07 3.43 -8.54
C GLN A 251 9.28 2.14 -8.77
N TYR A 252 9.13 1.34 -7.72
CA TYR A 252 8.35 0.11 -7.73
C TYR A 252 7.05 0.27 -6.96
N GLU A 253 6.00 -0.41 -7.40
CA GLU A 253 4.67 -0.39 -6.82
C GLU A 253 4.66 -0.96 -5.40
N ALA A 254 3.87 -0.36 -4.51
CA ALA A 254 3.63 -0.86 -3.15
C ALA A 254 2.35 -1.71 -3.05
N ASN A 255 1.97 -2.37 -4.14
CA ASN A 255 0.73 -3.16 -4.25
C ASN A 255 0.90 -4.63 -3.92
N ILE A 256 2.07 -5.21 -4.16
CA ILE A 256 2.45 -6.54 -3.69
C ILE A 256 3.87 -6.46 -3.16
N MET A 257 4.06 -6.90 -1.91
CA MET A 257 5.34 -6.77 -1.22
C MET A 257 5.54 -7.94 -0.27
N MET A 258 6.79 -8.36 -0.08
CA MET A 258 7.13 -9.38 0.91
C MET A 258 8.05 -8.79 1.96
N PHE A 259 7.77 -9.06 3.23
CA PHE A 259 8.58 -8.61 4.37
C PHE A 259 8.79 -9.73 5.38
N TYR A 260 10.00 -9.83 5.95
CA TYR A 260 10.31 -10.64 7.12
C TYR A 260 10.88 -9.77 8.22
N ARG A 261 10.58 -10.09 9.48
CA ARG A 261 11.09 -9.38 10.66
C ARG A 261 12.54 -9.72 11.01
N THR A 262 13.40 -9.82 10.00
CA THR A 262 14.85 -9.90 10.25
C THR A 262 15.30 -8.60 10.91
N LYS A 263 16.39 -8.64 11.67
CA LYS A 263 16.88 -7.44 12.37
C LYS A 263 17.20 -6.30 11.39
N SER A 264 17.78 -6.66 10.26
CA SER A 264 18.16 -5.77 9.16
C SER A 264 16.95 -5.05 8.53
N ILE A 265 15.84 -5.77 8.31
CA ILE A 265 14.64 -5.18 7.70
C ILE A 265 13.81 -4.41 8.73
N ALA A 266 13.73 -4.92 9.95
CA ALA A 266 13.11 -4.24 11.08
C ALA A 266 13.70 -2.85 11.33
N ASP A 267 15.01 -2.78 11.55
CA ASP A 267 15.69 -1.57 12.04
C ASP A 267 15.93 -0.54 10.93
N ASP A 268 16.21 -1.00 9.70
CA ASP A 268 16.61 -0.11 8.61
C ASP A 268 15.44 0.29 7.70
N ILE A 269 14.35 -0.47 7.67
CA ILE A 269 13.22 -0.23 6.75
C ILE A 269 11.92 -0.02 7.51
N LEU A 270 11.41 -1.07 8.18
CA LEU A 270 10.05 -1.10 8.72
C LEU A 270 9.83 -0.03 9.79
N LYS A 271 10.81 0.15 10.68
CA LYS A 271 10.79 1.21 11.69
C LYS A 271 10.55 2.58 11.06
N TRP A 272 11.31 2.94 10.04
CA TRP A 272 11.25 4.29 9.46
C TRP A 272 10.04 4.49 8.56
N TRP A 273 9.58 3.42 7.90
CA TRP A 273 8.34 3.46 7.14
C TRP A 273 7.14 3.69 8.06
N PHE A 274 7.11 2.99 9.20
CA PHE A 274 6.12 3.19 10.27
C PHE A 274 6.20 4.61 10.85
N MET A 275 7.39 5.09 11.23
CA MET A 275 7.54 6.43 11.82
C MET A 275 7.12 7.54 10.84
N CYS A 276 7.46 7.42 9.56
CA CYS A 276 7.01 8.36 8.54
C CYS A 276 5.48 8.36 8.42
N ALA A 277 4.84 7.19 8.48
CA ALA A 277 3.39 7.04 8.42
C ALA A 277 2.63 7.59 9.64
N LEU A 278 3.33 8.09 10.66
CA LEU A 278 2.77 8.82 11.79
C LEU A 278 2.88 10.34 11.64
N VAL A 279 3.52 10.84 10.57
CA VAL A 279 3.72 12.27 10.31
C VAL A 279 3.18 12.64 8.94
N GLU A 280 2.11 13.44 8.91
CA GLU A 280 1.46 13.85 7.66
C GLU A 280 2.45 14.55 6.72
N ASP A 281 3.28 15.46 7.24
CA ASP A 281 4.32 16.15 6.46
C ASP A 281 5.39 15.20 5.88
N CYS A 282 5.61 14.03 6.49
CA CYS A 282 6.52 13.01 5.95
C CYS A 282 5.84 12.20 4.86
N PHE A 283 4.64 11.71 5.13
CA PHE A 283 4.00 10.64 4.35
C PHE A 283 3.00 11.14 3.31
N ALA A 284 2.34 12.26 3.59
CA ALA A 284 1.29 12.86 2.79
C ALA A 284 1.37 14.40 2.76
N PRO A 285 2.54 15.00 2.47
CA PRO A 285 2.72 16.47 2.46
C PRO A 285 1.89 17.21 1.40
N THR A 286 1.23 16.46 0.51
CA THR A 286 0.29 16.98 -0.49
C THR A 286 -0.80 15.95 -0.73
N LYS A 287 -1.96 16.41 -1.20
CA LYS A 287 -3.06 15.53 -1.66
C LYS A 287 -2.98 15.24 -3.16
N SER A 288 -2.01 15.84 -3.86
CA SER A 288 -1.86 15.68 -5.31
C SER A 288 -1.27 14.31 -5.66
N TYR A 289 -2.12 13.40 -6.14
CA TYR A 289 -1.70 12.11 -6.69
C TYR A 289 -1.47 12.16 -8.21
N SER A 290 -2.01 13.18 -8.88
CA SER A 290 -1.94 13.35 -10.33
C SER A 290 -0.69 14.11 -10.72
N CYS A 291 0.18 13.48 -11.49
CA CYS A 291 1.46 14.06 -11.92
C CYS A 291 1.27 14.96 -13.13
N LYS A 292 2.04 16.05 -13.19
CA LYS A 292 2.17 16.88 -14.38
C LYS A 292 2.63 16.00 -15.54
N HIS A 293 1.82 15.95 -16.59
CA HIS A 293 2.03 15.05 -17.72
C HIS A 293 3.41 15.27 -18.35
N GLY A 294 4.13 14.17 -18.60
CA GLY A 294 5.46 14.17 -19.21
C GLY A 294 6.61 14.37 -18.22
N PHE A 295 6.34 14.75 -16.97
CA PHE A 295 7.38 14.96 -15.96
C PHE A 295 7.59 13.77 -15.03
N GLN A 296 6.67 12.80 -14.98
CA GLN A 296 6.79 11.63 -14.11
C GLN A 296 8.02 10.75 -14.41
N ASN A 297 8.50 10.81 -15.66
CA ASN A 297 9.70 10.10 -16.11
C ASN A 297 10.90 11.04 -16.25
N SER A 298 10.77 12.31 -15.86
CA SER A 298 11.86 13.28 -15.95
C SER A 298 12.77 13.06 -14.74
N PRO A 299 13.94 12.42 -14.93
CA PRO A 299 14.76 11.97 -13.81
C PRO A 299 15.12 13.14 -12.89
N THR A 300 15.28 14.34 -13.43
CA THR A 300 15.75 15.51 -12.68
C THR A 300 14.67 16.49 -12.25
N LYS A 301 13.37 16.22 -12.49
CA LYS A 301 12.29 17.16 -12.18
C LYS A 301 11.20 16.53 -11.33
N TYR A 302 10.80 17.26 -10.28
CA TYR A 302 9.61 16.95 -9.52
C TYR A 302 8.35 17.17 -10.37
N ALA A 303 7.50 16.15 -10.45
CA ALA A 303 6.33 16.10 -11.32
C ALA A 303 5.06 16.72 -10.68
N GLY A 304 5.17 17.38 -9.52
CA GLY A 304 4.03 18.04 -8.87
C GLY A 304 3.01 17.08 -8.22
N CYS A 305 3.40 15.82 -7.99
CA CYS A 305 2.57 14.78 -7.40
C CYS A 305 3.34 13.98 -6.36
N HIS A 306 2.63 13.23 -5.53
CA HIS A 306 3.22 12.38 -4.52
C HIS A 306 2.62 10.97 -4.52
N ARG A 307 3.47 9.95 -4.37
CA ARG A 307 3.06 8.53 -4.28
C ARG A 307 3.07 7.96 -2.85
N PHE A 308 3.01 8.80 -1.82
CA PHE A 308 2.76 8.40 -0.42
C PHE A 308 3.60 7.20 0.07
N ASP A 309 2.94 6.09 0.47
CA ASP A 309 3.55 4.86 0.97
C ASP A 309 4.61 4.29 0.01
N GLN A 310 4.30 4.32 -1.28
CA GLN A 310 5.19 3.89 -2.34
C GLN A 310 6.45 4.75 -2.43
N SER A 311 6.35 6.08 -2.22
CA SER A 311 7.53 6.95 -2.20
C SER A 311 8.43 6.61 -1.00
N ALA A 312 7.83 6.52 0.19
CA ALA A 312 8.57 6.25 1.42
C ALA A 312 9.33 4.93 1.37
N ILE A 313 8.67 3.83 0.95
CA ILE A 313 9.32 2.51 0.91
C ILE A 313 10.44 2.44 -0.15
N ASN A 314 10.27 3.10 -1.31
CA ASN A 314 11.31 3.10 -2.34
C ASN A 314 12.55 3.90 -1.90
N ILE A 315 12.40 5.01 -1.18
CA ILE A 315 13.54 5.76 -0.63
C ILE A 315 14.31 4.91 0.39
N LEU A 316 13.58 4.26 1.31
CA LEU A 316 14.16 3.42 2.34
C LEU A 316 14.96 2.26 1.74
N LEU A 317 14.40 1.57 0.75
CA LEU A 317 15.06 0.46 0.07
C LEU A 317 16.23 0.93 -0.79
N ALA A 318 16.09 2.05 -1.51
CA ALA A 318 17.18 2.64 -2.27
C ALA A 318 18.38 2.95 -1.37
N ASN A 319 18.15 3.60 -0.22
CA ASN A 319 19.21 3.90 0.73
C ASN A 319 19.89 2.62 1.25
N LYS A 320 19.11 1.60 1.64
CA LYS A 320 19.65 0.35 2.17
C LYS A 320 20.46 -0.43 1.16
N PHE A 321 19.99 -0.50 -0.09
CA PHE A 321 20.59 -1.32 -1.14
C PHE A 321 21.44 -0.49 -2.12
N ASN A 322 21.97 0.65 -1.66
CA ASN A 322 22.87 1.52 -2.42
C ASN A 322 22.36 1.83 -3.83
N TYR A 323 21.07 2.18 -3.91
CA TYR A 323 20.37 2.61 -5.13
C TYR A 323 20.35 1.55 -6.24
N ASN A 324 20.56 0.28 -5.91
CA ASN A 324 20.45 -0.81 -6.86
C ASN A 324 19.12 -1.55 -6.67
N TYR A 325 18.08 -1.06 -7.36
CA TYR A 325 16.73 -1.63 -7.27
C TYR A 325 16.65 -3.10 -7.70
N THR A 326 17.55 -3.55 -8.58
CA THR A 326 17.56 -4.95 -9.04
C THR A 326 17.82 -5.95 -7.92
N ILE A 327 18.31 -5.48 -6.76
CA ILE A 327 18.54 -6.30 -5.56
C ILE A 327 17.22 -6.60 -4.85
N TYR A 328 16.36 -5.60 -4.64
CA TYR A 328 15.15 -5.71 -3.82
C TYR A 328 13.85 -5.67 -4.61
N ALA A 329 13.91 -5.53 -5.93
CA ALA A 329 12.74 -5.48 -6.79
C ALA A 329 12.90 -6.35 -8.03
N LYS A 330 11.85 -7.11 -8.37
CA LYS A 330 11.82 -7.96 -9.57
C LYS A 330 10.39 -8.29 -9.98
N HIS A 331 10.08 -8.10 -11.26
CA HIS A 331 8.84 -8.62 -11.84
C HIS A 331 8.96 -10.14 -12.06
N PHE A 332 7.89 -10.87 -11.75
CA PHE A 332 7.81 -12.31 -11.93
C PHE A 332 6.69 -12.64 -12.91
N ASP A 333 7.07 -12.96 -14.15
CA ASP A 333 6.11 -13.27 -15.20
C ASP A 333 5.17 -14.40 -14.76
N ASN A 334 3.87 -14.20 -14.98
CA ASN A 334 2.81 -15.17 -14.65
C ASN A 334 2.70 -15.53 -13.15
N PHE A 335 3.24 -14.72 -12.23
CA PHE A 335 2.99 -14.89 -10.80
C PHE A 335 1.74 -14.13 -10.35
N GLU A 336 1.62 -12.87 -10.75
CA GLU A 336 0.50 -11.99 -10.43
C GLU A 336 0.13 -11.06 -11.59
N GLN A 337 -1.05 -10.46 -11.50
CA GLN A 337 -1.51 -9.39 -12.38
C GLN A 337 -2.31 -8.33 -11.59
N ILE A 338 -2.33 -7.11 -12.11
CA ILE A 338 -3.02 -5.97 -11.49
C ILE A 338 -4.33 -5.69 -12.21
N HIS A 339 -5.44 -5.99 -11.54
CA HIS A 339 -6.80 -5.82 -12.04
C HIS A 339 -7.49 -4.72 -11.24
N ARG A 340 -7.28 -3.47 -11.68
CA ARG A 340 -7.90 -2.30 -11.04
C ARG A 340 -9.41 -2.32 -11.34
N TYR A 341 -10.22 -2.36 -10.28
CA TYR A 341 -11.69 -2.31 -10.33
C TYR A 341 -12.43 -3.50 -10.95
N SER A 342 -11.73 -4.54 -11.43
CA SER A 342 -12.42 -5.74 -11.95
C SER A 342 -12.96 -6.60 -10.82
N THR A 343 -14.26 -6.90 -10.91
CA THR A 343 -14.96 -7.87 -10.08
C THR A 343 -15.14 -9.21 -10.78
N ASP A 344 -14.50 -9.40 -11.93
CA ASP A 344 -14.57 -10.65 -12.67
C ASP A 344 -13.62 -11.70 -12.07
N GLY A 345 -13.92 -12.97 -12.33
CA GLY A 345 -13.11 -14.10 -11.90
C GLY A 345 -13.63 -14.81 -10.64
N GLU A 346 -12.72 -15.58 -10.05
CA GLU A 346 -13.00 -16.56 -9.01
C GLU A 346 -13.74 -15.97 -7.80
N SER A 347 -14.67 -16.73 -7.23
CA SER A 347 -15.30 -16.38 -5.96
C SER A 347 -14.56 -17.04 -4.80
N PRO A 348 -14.41 -16.37 -3.65
CA PRO A 348 -13.70 -16.96 -2.53
C PRO A 348 -14.49 -18.14 -1.94
N ARG A 349 -13.77 -19.12 -1.41
CA ARG A 349 -14.34 -20.25 -0.67
C ARG A 349 -14.83 -19.77 0.69
N SER A 350 -16.02 -20.24 1.09
CA SER A 350 -16.58 -20.07 2.43
C SER A 350 -16.50 -21.38 3.24
N CYS A 351 -16.28 -21.30 4.55
CA CYS A 351 -16.20 -22.44 5.48
C CYS A 351 -17.15 -22.30 6.67
#